data_AF-A0A847A9B1-F1
#
_entry.id   AF-A0A847A9B1-F1
#
_cell.length_a   1.000
_cell.length_b   1.000
_cell.length_c   1.000
_cell.angle_alpha   90.00
_cell.angle_beta   90.00
_cell.angle_gamma   90.00
#
_symmetry.space_group_name_H-M   'P 1'
#
loop_
_entity.id
_entity.type
_entity.pdbx_description
1 polymer ?
#
loop_
_entity_poly.entity_id
_entity_poly.type
_entity_poly.pdbx_seq_one_letter_code
_entity_poly.pdbx_strand_id
1 'polypeptide(L)'
;TLKAANPDAVFGAALGGDYSLWVRTMKQVNWLPKIAINYCTGYQNPAVQKELAGDGDYFMGGMSFSPELAAKFMPEAMKVQERFYHPLAKQEFDSDSLQEAVMLLVLGQAIEKAGVLDTEKVRDILATETFASPLSLSGEVAFEPGGQNTKALSVITQMKDLKYHTIYPEKYQDSDPVFPMASWDKRN
;
A
#
# COMPACT_ATOMS: atom_id res chain seq x y z
N THR A 1 2.10 -25.87 13.68
CA THR A 1 2.36 -24.42 13.69
C THR A 1 3.23 -24.07 12.49
N LEU A 2 3.31 -22.80 12.09
CA LEU A 2 4.14 -22.38 10.95
C LEU A 2 5.62 -22.71 11.14
N LYS A 3 6.16 -22.51 12.34
CA LYS A 3 7.53 -22.92 12.69
C LYS A 3 7.81 -24.41 12.44
N ALA A 4 6.85 -25.28 12.77
CA ALA A 4 7.01 -26.73 12.57
C ALA A 4 6.94 -27.13 11.08
N ALA A 5 6.10 -26.45 10.30
CA ALA A 5 6.01 -26.67 8.85
C ALA A 5 7.17 -26.03 8.08
N ASN A 6 7.79 -25.00 8.65
CA ASN A 6 8.93 -24.25 8.10
C ASN A 6 8.79 -23.90 6.60
N PRO A 7 7.68 -23.24 6.18
CA PRO A 7 7.50 -22.86 4.80
C PRO A 7 8.57 -21.85 4.35
N ASP A 8 8.96 -21.93 3.08
CA ASP A 8 9.88 -20.96 2.47
C ASP A 8 9.24 -19.56 2.36
N ALA A 9 7.94 -19.50 2.05
CA ALA A 9 7.19 -18.28 1.86
C ALA A 9 5.94 -18.24 2.73
N VAL A 10 5.62 -17.07 3.26
CA VAL A 10 4.34 -16.81 3.94
C VAL A 10 3.65 -15.61 3.31
N PHE A 11 2.37 -15.79 2.97
CA PHE A 11 1.47 -14.72 2.59
C PHE A 11 0.61 -14.38 3.80
N GLY A 12 0.82 -13.20 4.39
CA GLY A 12 0.20 -12.77 5.63
C GLY A 12 -0.81 -11.65 5.41
N ALA A 13 -1.98 -11.73 6.03
CA ALA A 13 -2.97 -10.66 6.07
C ALA A 13 -3.29 -10.30 7.52
N ALA A 14 -2.29 -9.75 8.23
CA ALA A 14 -2.44 -9.29 9.60
C ALA A 14 -2.64 -7.77 9.62
N LEU A 15 -3.64 -7.30 10.38
CA LEU A 15 -4.06 -5.91 10.41
C LEU A 15 -3.59 -5.23 11.69
N GLY A 16 -3.20 -3.96 11.60
CA GLY A 16 -2.85 -3.13 12.77
C GLY A 16 -1.96 -3.86 13.78
N GLY A 17 -2.41 -3.91 15.04
CA GLY A 17 -1.66 -4.53 16.14
C GLY A 17 -1.41 -6.03 16.02
N ASP A 18 -2.23 -6.77 15.25
CA ASP A 18 -1.99 -8.19 15.00
C ASP A 18 -0.71 -8.40 14.17
N TYR A 19 -0.36 -7.44 13.31
CA TYR A 19 0.90 -7.46 12.58
C TYR A 19 2.09 -7.28 13.54
N SER A 20 1.99 -6.34 14.49
CA SER A 20 3.02 -6.18 15.53
C SER A 20 3.19 -7.46 16.35
N LEU A 21 2.07 -8.08 16.77
CA LEU A 21 2.08 -9.34 17.51
C LEU A 21 2.70 -10.47 16.69
N TRP A 22 2.38 -10.55 15.42
CA TRP A 22 2.92 -11.55 14.49
C TRP A 22 4.45 -11.48 14.38
N VAL A 23 4.98 -10.29 14.10
CA VAL A 23 6.43 -10.06 13.96
C VAL A 23 7.15 -10.35 15.28
N ARG A 24 6.62 -9.86 16.40
CA ARG A 24 7.16 -10.15 17.74
C ARG A 24 7.16 -11.63 18.07
N THR A 25 6.09 -12.35 17.71
CA THR A 25 5.98 -13.80 17.96
C THR A 25 7.04 -14.56 17.17
N MET A 26 7.24 -14.23 15.89
CA MET A 26 8.31 -14.81 15.07
C MET A 26 9.70 -14.59 15.69
N LYS A 27 9.97 -13.38 16.20
CA LYS A 27 11.21 -13.07 16.92
C LYS A 27 11.34 -13.86 18.23
N GLN A 28 10.29 -13.90 19.05
CA GLN A 28 10.29 -14.64 20.32
C GLN A 28 10.58 -16.13 20.15
N VAL A 29 10.04 -16.75 19.11
CA VAL A 29 10.30 -18.17 18.82
C VAL A 29 11.53 -18.38 17.94
N ASN A 30 12.30 -17.33 17.63
CA ASN A 30 13.47 -17.33 16.77
C ASN A 30 13.24 -18.07 15.44
N TRP A 31 12.18 -17.71 14.73
CA TRP A 31 11.84 -18.29 13.44
C TRP A 31 11.44 -17.20 12.45
N LEU A 32 11.87 -17.35 11.19
CA LEU A 32 11.48 -16.52 10.05
C LEU A 32 11.32 -17.42 8.81
N PRO A 33 10.32 -17.19 7.95
CA PRO A 33 10.34 -17.75 6.61
C PRO A 33 11.44 -17.07 5.77
N LYS A 34 11.80 -17.64 4.61
CA LYS A 34 12.74 -16.99 3.69
C LYS A 34 12.17 -15.69 3.11
N ILE A 35 10.85 -15.62 2.96
CA ILE A 35 10.11 -14.44 2.50
C ILE A 35 8.74 -14.36 3.19
N ALA A 36 8.33 -13.15 3.55
CA ALA A 36 6.99 -12.85 4.03
C ALA A 36 6.40 -11.70 3.21
N ILE A 37 5.32 -11.97 2.48
CA ILE A 37 4.59 -10.99 1.67
C ILE A 37 3.28 -10.67 2.39
N ASN A 38 3.15 -9.42 2.81
CA ASN A 38 2.09 -8.98 3.68
C ASN A 38 1.10 -8.12 2.92
N TYR A 39 -0.17 -8.37 3.17
CA TYR A 39 -1.28 -7.65 2.59
C TYR A 39 -1.96 -6.78 3.66
N CYS A 40 -2.48 -5.63 3.22
CA CYS A 40 -3.29 -4.72 4.02
C CYS A 40 -2.52 -3.96 5.13
N THR A 41 -3.26 -3.37 6.06
CA THR A 41 -2.84 -2.19 6.83
C THR A 41 -1.73 -2.44 7.83
N GLY A 42 -1.57 -3.66 8.35
CA GLY A 42 -0.52 -3.93 9.35
C GLY A 42 0.87 -3.62 8.82
N TYR A 43 1.18 -4.09 7.61
CA TYR A 43 2.45 -3.80 6.94
C TYR A 43 2.54 -2.33 6.50
N GLN A 44 1.45 -1.77 5.95
CA GLN A 44 1.46 -0.45 5.32
C GLN A 44 1.43 0.71 6.33
N ASN A 45 1.01 0.47 7.57
CA ASN A 45 0.80 1.50 8.58
C ASN A 45 2.12 2.02 9.16
N PRO A 46 2.49 3.30 8.97
CA PRO A 46 3.75 3.86 9.48
C PRO A 46 3.89 3.81 11.01
N ALA A 47 2.80 3.87 11.77
CA ALA A 47 2.84 3.77 13.23
C ALA A 47 3.23 2.36 13.68
N VAL A 48 2.74 1.31 13.00
CA VAL A 48 3.14 -0.08 13.24
C VAL A 48 4.61 -0.28 12.91
N GLN A 49 5.10 0.28 11.79
CA GLN A 49 6.51 0.17 11.42
C GLN A 49 7.42 0.90 12.43
N LYS A 50 7.01 2.07 12.92
CA LYS A 50 7.72 2.78 14.01
C LYS A 50 7.76 1.95 15.30
N GLU A 51 6.68 1.25 15.64
CA GLU A 51 6.62 0.36 16.80
C GLU A 51 7.59 -0.83 16.66
N LEU A 52 7.72 -1.39 15.46
CA LEU A 52 8.58 -2.55 15.19
C LEU A 52 10.06 -2.18 15.01
N ALA A 53 10.37 -0.96 14.56
CA ALA A 53 11.74 -0.54 14.27
C ALA A 53 12.47 -1.58 13.39
N GLY A 54 13.72 -1.94 13.72
CA GLY A 54 14.49 -2.95 12.98
C GLY A 54 13.87 -4.35 12.95
N ASP A 55 12.88 -4.64 13.81
CA ASP A 55 12.15 -5.92 13.72
C ASP A 55 11.23 -5.97 12.48
N GLY A 56 10.83 -4.81 11.96
CA GLY A 56 10.05 -4.69 10.73
C GLY A 56 10.89 -4.85 9.45
N ASP A 57 12.22 -4.81 9.53
CA ASP A 57 13.08 -4.89 8.35
C ASP A 57 12.91 -6.20 7.58
N TYR A 58 13.11 -6.11 6.26
CA TYR A 58 13.05 -7.18 5.27
C TYR A 58 11.67 -7.81 5.03
N PHE A 59 10.66 -7.46 5.82
CA PHE A 59 9.27 -7.79 5.50
C PHE A 59 8.83 -7.05 4.24
N MET A 60 8.05 -7.74 3.41
CA MET A 60 7.58 -7.23 2.13
C MET A 60 6.07 -7.09 2.13
N GLY A 61 5.53 -6.28 1.24
CA GLY A 61 4.09 -6.21 1.04
C GLY A 61 3.68 -5.39 -0.18
N GLY A 62 2.44 -5.57 -0.60
CA GLY A 62 1.84 -4.75 -1.63
C GLY A 62 1.55 -3.35 -1.09
N MET A 63 1.76 -2.32 -1.90
CA MET A 63 1.54 -0.93 -1.49
C MET A 63 1.22 -0.06 -2.71
N SER A 64 0.26 0.84 -2.56
CA SER A 64 -0.07 1.83 -3.59
C SER A 64 0.57 3.20 -3.31
N PHE A 65 1.03 3.42 -2.07
CA PHE A 65 1.65 4.68 -1.64
C PHE A 65 2.78 4.49 -0.61
N SER A 66 3.93 5.08 -0.88
CA SER A 66 4.90 5.55 0.13
C SER A 66 5.37 6.95 -0.24
N PRO A 67 5.89 7.72 0.72
CA PRO A 67 6.55 8.99 0.42
C PRO A 67 7.63 8.87 -0.68
N GLU A 68 8.45 7.81 -0.63
CA GLU A 68 9.52 7.56 -1.61
C GLU A 68 8.99 7.31 -3.03
N LEU A 69 7.93 6.51 -3.16
CA LEU A 69 7.29 6.21 -4.44
C LEU A 69 6.54 7.44 -4.99
N ALA A 70 5.78 8.10 -4.12
CA ALA A 70 4.93 9.23 -4.48
C ALA A 70 5.73 10.45 -4.94
N ALA A 71 6.86 10.74 -4.29
CA ALA A 71 7.76 11.83 -4.67
C ALA A 71 8.27 11.70 -6.12
N LYS A 72 8.41 10.48 -6.64
CA LYS A 72 8.89 10.21 -8.00
C LYS A 72 7.76 10.12 -9.03
N PHE A 73 6.65 9.47 -8.68
CA PHE A 73 5.65 9.04 -9.66
C PHE A 73 4.24 9.60 -9.45
N MET A 74 3.96 10.22 -8.31
CA MET A 74 2.63 10.76 -7.98
C MET A 74 2.72 12.19 -7.40
N PRO A 75 3.29 13.16 -8.15
CA PRO A 75 3.52 14.51 -7.63
C PRO A 75 2.22 15.24 -7.23
N GLU A 76 1.10 14.94 -7.87
CA GLU A 76 -0.20 15.52 -7.49
C GLU A 76 -0.72 14.94 -6.16
N ALA A 77 -0.45 13.65 -5.87
CA ALA A 77 -0.76 13.06 -4.56
C ALA A 77 -0.03 13.79 -3.44
N MET A 78 1.26 14.09 -3.62
CA MET A 78 2.05 14.86 -2.66
C MET A 78 1.48 16.27 -2.45
N LYS A 79 1.09 16.97 -3.53
CA LYS A 79 0.47 18.30 -3.41
C LYS A 79 -0.85 18.27 -2.65
N VAL A 80 -1.71 17.29 -2.94
CA VAL A 80 -2.99 17.11 -2.23
C VAL A 80 -2.76 16.78 -0.77
N GLN A 81 -1.78 15.91 -0.49
CA GLN A 81 -1.39 15.54 0.87
C GLN A 81 -1.00 16.77 1.69
N GLU A 82 -0.02 17.54 1.20
CA GLU A 82 0.50 18.73 1.90
C GLU A 82 -0.57 19.78 2.12
N ARG A 83 -1.42 19.99 1.11
CA ARG A 83 -2.41 21.08 1.16
C ARG A 83 -3.63 20.74 2.02
N PHE A 84 -4.11 19.50 1.98
CA PHE A 84 -5.41 19.15 2.53
C PHE A 84 -5.35 18.06 3.60
N TYR A 85 -4.58 16.99 3.39
CA TYR A 85 -4.61 15.83 4.26
C TYR A 85 -3.73 15.99 5.50
N HIS A 86 -2.43 16.23 5.32
CA HIS A 86 -1.46 16.30 6.42
C HIS A 86 -1.83 17.36 7.47
N PRO A 87 -2.33 18.57 7.12
CA PRO A 87 -2.78 19.55 8.11
C PRO A 87 -3.88 19.05 9.05
N LEU A 88 -4.74 18.13 8.60
CA LEU A 88 -5.86 17.57 9.37
C LEU A 88 -5.46 16.27 10.08
N ALA A 89 -4.87 15.34 9.34
CA ALA A 89 -4.57 13.99 9.82
C ALA A 89 -3.30 13.91 10.67
N LYS A 90 -2.40 14.90 10.56
CA LYS A 90 -1.07 14.91 11.21
C LYS A 90 -0.20 13.71 10.88
N GLN A 91 -0.39 13.14 9.68
CA GLN A 91 0.40 12.04 9.14
C GLN A 91 0.36 12.08 7.60
N GLU A 92 1.32 11.40 6.98
CA GLU A 92 1.36 11.15 5.55
C GLU A 92 0.18 10.27 5.12
N PHE A 93 -0.15 10.30 3.82
CA PHE A 93 -1.00 9.26 3.25
C PHE A 93 -0.38 7.88 3.49
N ASP A 94 -1.26 6.91 3.58
CA ASP A 94 -0.98 5.50 3.37
C ASP A 94 -1.78 5.02 2.14
N SER A 95 -1.68 3.73 1.86
CA SER A 95 -2.38 3.14 0.71
C SER A 95 -3.91 3.30 0.83
N ASP A 96 -4.48 3.26 2.03
CA ASP A 96 -5.93 3.34 2.25
C ASP A 96 -6.44 4.78 2.08
N SER A 97 -5.82 5.73 2.78
CA SER A 97 -6.21 7.14 2.71
C SER A 97 -6.01 7.73 1.31
N LEU A 98 -5.00 7.28 0.55
CA LEU A 98 -4.88 7.64 -0.86
C LEU A 98 -6.04 7.08 -1.70
N GLN A 99 -6.45 5.83 -1.46
CA GLN A 99 -7.57 5.21 -2.18
C GLN A 99 -8.88 5.95 -1.93
N GLU A 100 -9.15 6.40 -0.70
CA GLU A 100 -10.32 7.23 -0.38
C GLU A 100 -10.29 8.58 -1.12
N ALA A 101 -9.13 9.23 -1.19
CA ALA A 101 -8.97 10.47 -1.95
C ALA A 101 -9.22 10.27 -3.46
N VAL A 102 -8.71 9.17 -4.03
CA VAL A 102 -8.97 8.77 -5.43
C VAL A 102 -10.46 8.49 -5.65
N MET A 103 -11.11 7.76 -4.75
CA MET A 103 -12.54 7.43 -4.84
C MET A 103 -13.40 8.68 -4.88
N LEU A 104 -13.17 9.64 -3.98
CA LEU A 104 -13.92 10.90 -3.95
C LEU A 104 -13.68 11.74 -5.21
N LEU A 105 -12.45 11.76 -5.73
CA LEU A 105 -12.12 12.46 -6.98
C LEU A 105 -12.84 11.85 -8.19
N VAL A 106 -12.91 10.52 -8.26
CA VAL A 106 -13.62 9.80 -9.35
C VAL A 106 -15.13 10.02 -9.25
N LEU A 107 -15.70 9.96 -8.04
CA LEU A 107 -17.11 10.23 -7.81
C LEU A 107 -17.49 11.66 -8.23
N GLY A 108 -16.66 12.66 -7.88
CA GLY A 108 -16.85 14.05 -8.31
C GLY A 108 -16.88 14.18 -9.83
N GLN A 109 -15.90 13.60 -10.53
CA GLN A 109 -15.86 13.61 -12.00
C GLN A 109 -17.08 12.93 -12.63
N ALA A 110 -17.57 11.83 -12.04
CA ALA A 110 -18.75 11.13 -12.54
C ALA A 110 -20.03 11.98 -12.38
N ILE A 111 -20.17 12.67 -11.25
CA ILE A 111 -21.26 13.61 -11.01
C ILE A 111 -21.22 14.77 -12.02
N GLU A 112 -20.04 15.34 -12.24
CA GLU A 112 -19.84 16.42 -13.23
C GLU A 112 -20.18 15.97 -14.65
N LYS A 113 -19.73 14.78 -15.05
CA LYS A 113 -20.04 14.18 -16.36
C LYS A 113 -21.53 13.86 -16.52
N ALA A 114 -22.20 13.39 -15.46
CA ALA A 114 -23.64 13.14 -15.49
C ALA A 114 -24.46 14.44 -15.64
N GLY A 115 -23.91 15.57 -15.17
CA GLY A 115 -24.53 16.90 -15.22
C GLY A 115 -25.77 17.05 -14.31
N VAL A 116 -26.08 16.03 -13.52
CA VAL A 116 -27.21 15.99 -12.58
C VAL A 116 -26.87 15.13 -11.37
N LEU A 117 -27.51 15.42 -10.23
CA LEU A 117 -27.42 14.61 -9.02
C LEU A 117 -28.45 13.48 -9.05
N ASP A 118 -28.25 12.52 -9.95
CA ASP A 118 -29.09 11.34 -10.11
C ASP A 118 -28.24 10.06 -9.96
N THR A 119 -28.59 9.21 -8.98
CA THR A 119 -27.78 8.04 -8.62
C THR A 119 -27.61 7.05 -9.77
N GLU A 120 -28.66 6.80 -10.55
CA GLU A 120 -28.61 5.83 -11.64
C GLU A 120 -27.73 6.34 -12.77
N LYS A 121 -27.86 7.62 -13.14
CA LYS A 121 -27.01 8.23 -14.16
C LYS A 121 -25.55 8.29 -13.75
N VAL A 122 -25.26 8.65 -12.50
CA VAL A 122 -23.88 8.68 -11.99
C VAL A 122 -23.28 7.27 -11.97
N ARG A 123 -24.05 6.26 -11.54
CA ARG A 123 -23.61 4.85 -11.59
C ARG A 123 -23.31 4.42 -13.03
N ASP A 124 -24.16 4.76 -13.98
CA ASP A 124 -23.96 4.36 -15.39
C ASP A 124 -22.69 4.99 -15.97
N ILE A 125 -22.42 6.26 -15.64
CA ILE A 125 -21.16 6.94 -15.98
C ILE A 125 -19.96 6.23 -15.33
N LEU A 126 -20.03 5.94 -14.03
CA LEU A 126 -18.98 5.18 -13.32
C LEU A 126 -18.71 3.83 -13.99
N ALA A 127 -19.75 3.11 -14.43
CA ALA A 127 -19.63 1.78 -15.00
C ALA A 127 -19.08 1.75 -16.44
N THR A 128 -19.08 2.87 -17.16
CA THR A 128 -18.81 2.90 -18.61
C THR A 128 -17.63 3.78 -19.01
N GLU A 129 -17.28 4.77 -18.18
CA GLU A 129 -16.24 5.75 -18.50
C GLU A 129 -14.89 5.41 -17.85
N THR A 130 -13.83 6.05 -18.37
CA THR A 130 -12.52 6.12 -17.72
C THR A 130 -12.32 7.50 -17.12
N PHE A 131 -11.78 7.54 -15.91
CA PHE A 131 -11.60 8.75 -15.11
C PHE A 131 -10.13 9.06 -14.92
N ALA A 132 -9.77 10.34 -14.95
CA ALA A 132 -8.42 10.78 -14.61
C ALA A 132 -8.19 10.58 -13.10
N SER A 133 -7.06 10.00 -12.75
CA SER A 133 -6.66 9.75 -11.37
C SER A 133 -5.20 10.13 -11.16
N PRO A 134 -4.88 11.45 -11.17
CA PRO A 134 -3.51 11.94 -11.03
C PRO A 134 -2.89 11.64 -9.65
N LEU A 135 -3.69 11.23 -8.67
CA LEU A 135 -3.22 10.82 -7.35
C LEU A 135 -2.77 9.35 -7.33
N SER A 136 -3.13 8.55 -8.34
CA SER A 136 -2.81 7.13 -8.40
C SER A 136 -1.61 6.85 -9.32
N LEU A 137 -0.91 5.75 -9.07
CA LEU A 137 0.25 5.34 -9.87
C LEU A 137 -0.11 5.00 -11.33
N SER A 138 -1.35 4.56 -11.58
CA SER A 138 -1.86 4.26 -12.92
C SER A 138 -2.24 5.52 -13.71
N GLY A 139 -2.53 6.63 -13.03
CA GLY A 139 -3.04 7.86 -13.63
C GLY A 139 -4.53 7.81 -14.05
N GLU A 140 -5.17 6.64 -13.98
CA GLU A 140 -6.54 6.41 -14.46
C GLU A 140 -7.30 5.44 -13.55
N VAL A 141 -8.63 5.53 -13.58
CA VAL A 141 -9.57 4.58 -12.98
C VAL A 141 -10.62 4.19 -14.01
N ALA A 142 -10.88 2.89 -14.14
CA ALA A 142 -11.96 2.36 -14.97
C ALA A 142 -12.45 1.04 -14.40
N PHE A 143 -13.74 0.76 -14.51
CA PHE A 143 -14.37 -0.39 -13.86
C PHE A 143 -14.79 -1.45 -14.87
N GLU A 144 -14.53 -2.72 -14.58
CA GLU A 144 -15.10 -3.85 -15.33
C GLU A 144 -16.50 -4.22 -14.83
N PRO A 145 -17.26 -5.06 -15.57
CA PRO A 145 -18.46 -5.67 -15.02
C PRO A 145 -18.16 -6.35 -13.68
N GLY A 146 -18.86 -5.93 -12.62
CA GLY A 146 -18.57 -6.34 -11.23
C GLY A 146 -17.95 -5.23 -10.38
N GLY A 147 -17.53 -4.11 -10.99
CA GLY A 147 -17.09 -2.91 -10.28
C GLY A 147 -15.63 -2.92 -9.85
N GLN A 148 -14.83 -3.88 -10.32
CA GLN A 148 -13.40 -3.92 -10.01
C GLN A 148 -12.66 -2.86 -10.84
N ASN A 149 -11.76 -2.11 -10.21
CA ASN A 149 -10.91 -1.15 -10.94
C ASN A 149 -9.84 -1.90 -11.76
N THR A 150 -9.98 -1.90 -13.08
CA THR A 150 -9.07 -2.55 -14.04
C THR A 150 -7.74 -1.82 -14.22
N LYS A 151 -7.69 -0.55 -13.79
CA LYS A 151 -6.49 0.28 -13.84
C LYS A 151 -5.71 0.25 -12.53
N ALA A 152 -6.19 -0.47 -11.52
CA ALA A 152 -5.54 -0.54 -10.22
C ALA A 152 -4.10 -1.02 -10.38
N LEU A 153 -3.16 -0.25 -9.84
CA LEU A 153 -1.74 -0.54 -9.88
C LEU A 153 -1.16 -0.40 -8.48
N SER A 154 -0.35 -1.36 -8.08
CA SER A 154 0.39 -1.35 -6.82
C SER A 154 1.78 -1.90 -7.06
N VAL A 155 2.69 -1.56 -6.15
CA VAL A 155 4.07 -2.07 -6.15
C VAL A 155 4.24 -3.05 -5.01
N ILE A 156 5.27 -3.88 -5.07
CA ILE A 156 5.77 -4.60 -3.90
C ILE A 156 6.90 -3.76 -3.31
N THR A 157 6.82 -3.50 -2.01
CA THR A 157 7.89 -2.87 -1.25
C THR A 157 8.51 -3.83 -0.26
N GLN A 158 9.74 -3.51 0.15
CA GLN A 158 10.43 -4.14 1.28
C GLN A 158 10.81 -3.06 2.30
N MET A 159 10.51 -3.32 3.57
CA MET A 159 10.86 -2.42 4.67
C MET A 159 12.36 -2.51 4.95
N LYS A 160 13.03 -1.37 5.08
CA LYS A 160 14.40 -1.27 5.58
C LYS A 160 14.65 0.12 6.14
N ASP A 161 15.29 0.21 7.31
CA ASP A 161 15.66 1.50 7.91
C ASP A 161 14.45 2.45 8.06
N LEU A 162 13.28 1.88 8.41
CA LEU A 162 11.98 2.57 8.51
C LEU A 162 11.45 3.18 7.19
N LYS A 163 11.96 2.73 6.04
CA LYS A 163 11.51 3.15 4.71
C LYS A 163 10.99 1.98 3.90
N TYR A 164 9.98 2.27 3.07
CA TYR A 164 9.50 1.30 2.08
C TYR A 164 10.26 1.48 0.78
N HIS A 165 11.13 0.53 0.47
CA HIS A 165 11.81 0.51 -0.82
C HIS A 165 11.00 -0.28 -1.83
N THR A 166 10.86 0.25 -3.04
CA THR A 166 10.13 -0.43 -4.10
C THR A 166 11.03 -1.46 -4.75
N ILE A 167 10.61 -2.72 -4.71
CA ILE A 167 11.39 -3.86 -5.24
C ILE A 167 10.78 -4.46 -6.51
N TYR A 168 9.49 -4.21 -6.79
CA TYR A 168 8.80 -4.69 -7.98
C TYR A 168 7.54 -3.83 -8.28
N PRO A 169 7.15 -3.60 -9.54
CA PRO A 169 7.84 -4.00 -10.77
C PRO A 169 9.10 -3.17 -11.04
N GLU A 170 9.98 -3.68 -11.88
CA GLU A 170 11.30 -3.11 -12.20
C GLU A 170 11.20 -1.64 -12.66
N LYS A 171 10.09 -1.28 -13.31
CA LYS A 171 9.78 0.09 -13.74
C LYS A 171 9.79 1.12 -12.59
N TYR A 172 9.38 0.71 -11.39
CA TYR A 172 9.31 1.59 -10.20
C TYR A 172 10.36 1.24 -9.15
N GLN A 173 11.20 0.24 -9.42
CA GLN A 173 12.17 -0.30 -8.48
C GLN A 173 13.22 0.74 -8.09
N ASP A 174 13.53 0.81 -6.79
CA ASP A 174 14.62 1.64 -6.26
C ASP A 174 15.57 0.92 -5.30
N SER A 175 15.34 -0.37 -5.05
CA SER A 175 16.31 -1.26 -4.43
C SER A 175 16.16 -2.70 -4.92
N ASP A 176 17.22 -3.49 -4.79
CA ASP A 176 17.12 -4.95 -4.95
C ASP A 176 16.49 -5.57 -3.69
N PRO A 177 15.64 -6.60 -3.85
CA PRO A 177 15.09 -7.31 -2.71
C PRO A 177 16.17 -8.07 -1.94
N VAL A 178 16.14 -7.97 -0.61
CA VAL A 178 16.93 -8.84 0.26
C VAL A 178 16.18 -10.15 0.45
N PHE A 179 16.72 -11.21 -0.15
CA PHE A 179 16.20 -12.57 -0.06
C PHE A 179 17.35 -13.57 0.11
N PRO A 180 17.24 -14.56 1.02
CA PRO A 180 16.23 -14.67 2.08
C PRO A 180 16.26 -13.49 3.05
N MET A 181 15.17 -13.28 3.79
CA MET A 181 15.14 -12.30 4.87
C MET A 181 16.29 -12.54 5.85
N ALA A 182 17.01 -11.47 6.23
CA ALA A 182 18.09 -11.58 7.20
C ALA A 182 17.55 -12.07 8.55
N SER A 183 18.27 -13.02 9.16
CA SER A 183 17.95 -13.54 10.48
C SER A 183 18.06 -12.45 11.55
N TRP A 184 17.32 -12.60 12.65
CA TRP A 184 17.22 -11.58 13.70
C TRP A 184 18.58 -11.14 14.27
N ASP A 185 19.52 -12.08 14.42
CA ASP A 185 20.88 -11.87 14.92
C ASP A 185 21.81 -11.13 13.94
N LYS A 186 21.39 -10.98 12.68
CA LYS A 186 22.12 -10.27 11.61
C LYS A 186 21.50 -8.92 11.26
N ARG A 187 20.51 -8.48 12.03
CA ARG A 187 19.92 -7.14 11.93
C ARG A 187 20.66 -6.26 12.93
N ASN A 188 21.16 -5.11 12.47
CA ASN A 188 21.94 -4.17 13.30
C ASN A 188 21.07 -3.51 14.37
#